data_AF-A0A2N1RUC3-F1
#
_entry.id   AF-A0A2N1RUC3-F1
#
_cell.length_a   1.000
_cell.length_b   1.000
_cell.length_c   1.000
_cell.angle_alpha   90.00
_cell.angle_beta   90.00
_cell.angle_gamma   90.00
#
_symmetry.space_group_name_H-M   'P 1'
#
loop_
_entity.id
_entity.type
_entity.pdbx_description
1 polymer ?
#
loop_
_entity_poly.entity_id
_entity_poly.type
_entity_poly.pdbx_seq_one_letter_code
_entity_poly.pdbx_strand_id
1 'polypeptide(L)'
;AKTASEINKPNGIALIKPGEADKFLESLPIGKFFGVGKVSEKRMIALGINNGSELKNADLEKLIKHFGKAGRFYYDIVRGIDNRPVTPYRERKSYGREITLDEDILDLDLIHSILREIAEELEAAYKRKCLKGRTITLKVKYFDFQLCTRSTTVDDPADSADVIMEEILRLLKYTEAGNKKIRLLGISLSNFENEDDQCRERQLLLQF
;
A
#
# COMPACT_ATOMS: atom_id res chain seq x y z
N ALA A 1 12.05 17.76 -2.16
CA ALA A 1 12.40 17.04 -3.42
C ALA A 1 11.17 16.62 -4.23
N LYS A 2 10.28 15.74 -3.71
CA LYS A 2 9.16 15.19 -4.51
C LYS A 2 8.24 16.27 -5.10
N THR A 3 7.85 17.27 -4.32
CA THR A 3 7.03 18.39 -4.82
C THR A 3 7.72 19.18 -5.93
N ALA A 4 9.02 19.45 -5.81
CA ALA A 4 9.79 20.19 -6.82
C ALA A 4 9.80 19.47 -8.18
N SER A 5 9.84 18.13 -8.17
CA SER A 5 9.88 17.33 -9.40
C SER A 5 8.65 17.49 -10.30
N GLU A 6 7.53 18.02 -9.79
CA GLU A 6 6.30 18.21 -10.56
C GLU A 6 6.14 19.63 -11.13
N ILE A 7 6.97 20.60 -10.73
CA ILE A 7 6.75 22.03 -11.03
C ILE A 7 6.94 22.34 -12.51
N ASN A 8 8.05 21.88 -13.11
CA ASN A 8 8.44 22.23 -14.48
C ASN A 8 8.30 21.04 -15.45
N LYS A 9 7.38 20.11 -15.17
CA LYS A 9 7.12 19.00 -16.11
C LYS A 9 6.34 19.51 -17.34
N PRO A 10 6.62 18.97 -18.55
CA PRO A 10 7.65 17.97 -18.86
C PRO A 10 9.05 18.58 -19.07
N ASN A 11 10.11 17.77 -18.87
CA ASN A 11 11.52 18.08 -19.17
C ASN A 11 12.18 19.29 -18.48
N GLY A 12 11.55 19.90 -17.47
CA GLY A 12 12.16 20.97 -16.69
C GLY A 12 12.77 20.51 -15.37
N ILE A 13 13.75 21.27 -14.88
CA ILE A 13 14.37 21.11 -13.57
C ILE A 13 13.84 22.24 -12.68
N ALA A 14 13.53 21.94 -11.43
CA ALA A 14 13.16 22.93 -10.42
C ALA A 14 14.10 22.83 -9.22
N LEU A 15 14.74 23.94 -8.87
CA LEU A 15 15.59 24.06 -7.68
C LEU A 15 14.86 24.96 -6.68
N ILE A 16 14.62 24.44 -5.48
CA ILE A 16 14.11 25.23 -4.34
C ILE A 16 15.28 25.43 -3.40
N LYS A 17 15.76 26.68 -3.27
CA LYS A 17 16.94 26.97 -2.44
C LYS A 17 16.58 26.99 -0.94
N PRO A 18 17.54 26.70 -0.05
CA PRO A 18 17.41 26.99 1.38
C PRO A 18 17.03 28.48 1.57
N GLY A 19 15.87 28.74 2.19
CA GLY A 19 15.30 30.09 2.35
C GLY A 19 14.10 30.41 1.44
N GLU A 20 13.94 29.72 0.31
CA GLU A 20 12.75 29.83 -0.56
C GLU A 20 11.67 28.81 -0.19
N ALA A 21 12.06 27.73 0.50
CA ALA A 21 11.20 26.61 0.83
C ALA A 21 9.96 27.00 1.63
N ASP A 22 10.08 27.86 2.66
CA ASP A 22 8.94 28.27 3.47
C ASP A 22 7.86 28.96 2.64
N LYS A 23 8.23 29.99 1.87
CA LYS A 23 7.30 30.74 1.01
C LYS A 23 6.67 29.83 -0.05
N PHE A 24 7.49 28.95 -0.63
CA PHE A 24 7.00 27.97 -1.60
C PHE A 24 5.96 27.04 -0.98
N LEU A 25 6.25 26.45 0.18
CA LEU A 25 5.32 25.55 0.86
C LEU A 25 4.05 26.27 1.29
N GLU A 26 4.13 27.49 1.82
CA GLU A 26 2.97 28.27 2.25
C GLU A 26 2.00 28.57 1.09
N SER A 27 2.52 28.84 -0.10
CA SER A 27 1.70 29.10 -1.30
C SER A 27 1.17 27.85 -1.99
N LEU A 28 1.66 26.67 -1.62
CA LEU A 28 1.33 25.42 -2.28
C LEU A 28 -0.11 24.98 -1.95
N PRO A 29 -0.95 24.65 -2.94
CA PRO A 29 -2.27 24.05 -2.68
C PRO A 29 -2.15 22.72 -1.93
N ILE A 30 -3.10 22.44 -1.04
CA ILE A 30 -2.99 21.31 -0.11
C ILE A 30 -2.88 19.95 -0.82
N GLY A 31 -3.60 19.74 -1.93
CA GLY A 31 -3.54 18.52 -2.74
C GLY A 31 -2.23 18.29 -3.50
N LYS A 32 -1.32 19.28 -3.51
CA LYS A 32 0.02 19.14 -4.11
C LYS A 32 1.07 18.70 -3.11
N PHE A 33 0.75 18.64 -1.81
CA PHE A 33 1.67 18.12 -0.81
C PHE A 33 1.87 16.60 -0.96
N PHE A 34 3.11 16.16 -0.81
CA PHE A 34 3.42 14.74 -0.76
C PHE A 34 2.69 14.08 0.42
N GLY A 35 2.01 12.96 0.16
CA GLY A 35 1.22 12.24 1.17
C GLY A 35 -0.20 12.78 1.41
N VAL A 36 -0.60 13.85 0.71
CA VAL A 36 -2.00 14.30 0.65
C VAL A 36 -2.66 13.77 -0.62
N GLY A 37 -3.54 12.77 -0.47
CA GLY A 37 -4.37 12.28 -1.57
C GLY A 37 -5.74 12.97 -1.62
N LYS A 38 -6.52 12.71 -2.67
CA LYS A 38 -7.85 13.31 -2.90
C LYS A 38 -8.79 13.27 -1.69
N VAL A 39 -8.77 12.17 -0.93
CA VAL A 39 -9.62 12.02 0.27
C VAL A 39 -9.14 12.91 1.41
N SER A 40 -7.83 12.93 1.69
CA SER A 40 -7.25 13.80 2.71
C SER A 40 -7.41 15.27 2.35
N GLU A 41 -7.21 15.64 1.08
CA GLU A 41 -7.42 16.98 0.56
C GLU A 41 -8.86 17.47 0.83
N LYS A 42 -9.87 16.68 0.44
CA LYS A 42 -11.28 17.04 0.73
C LYS A 42 -11.55 17.25 2.21
N ARG A 43 -10.96 16.41 3.08
CA ARG A 43 -11.10 16.54 4.54
C ARG A 43 -10.40 17.79 5.08
N MET A 44 -9.23 18.14 4.54
CA MET A 44 -8.50 19.36 4.91
C MET A 44 -9.27 20.62 4.48
N ILE A 45 -9.77 20.64 3.25
CA ILE A 45 -10.59 21.75 2.73
C ILE A 45 -11.85 21.93 3.60
N ALA A 46 -12.51 20.85 4.00
CA ALA A 46 -13.67 20.91 4.90
C ALA A 46 -13.33 21.47 6.31
N LEU A 47 -12.06 21.42 6.72
CA LEU A 47 -11.55 22.03 7.95
C LEU A 47 -11.02 23.46 7.75
N GLY A 48 -11.18 24.03 6.54
CA GLY A 48 -10.68 25.36 6.18
C GLY A 48 -9.19 25.40 5.86
N ILE A 49 -8.59 24.25 5.47
CA ILE A 49 -7.18 24.14 5.10
C ILE A 49 -7.05 23.84 3.61
N ASN A 50 -6.77 24.87 2.83
CA ASN A 50 -6.71 24.88 1.36
C ASN A 50 -5.28 24.95 0.82
N ASN A 51 -4.37 25.55 1.59
CA ASN A 51 -2.98 25.78 1.19
C ASN A 51 -2.01 25.53 2.35
N GLY A 52 -0.71 25.60 2.07
CA GLY A 52 0.32 25.40 3.07
C GLY A 52 0.33 26.46 4.17
N SER A 53 -0.04 27.71 3.89
CA SER A 53 -0.10 28.76 4.93
C SER A 53 -1.14 28.40 6.01
N GLU A 54 -2.33 28.00 5.58
CA GLU A 54 -3.40 27.55 6.45
C GLU A 54 -3.02 26.27 7.20
N LEU A 55 -2.37 25.31 6.53
CA LEU A 55 -1.88 24.09 7.18
C LEU A 55 -0.76 24.40 8.20
N LYS A 56 0.10 25.38 7.92
CA LYS A 56 1.18 25.80 8.83
C LYS A 56 0.59 26.47 10.08
N ASN A 57 -0.49 27.22 9.94
CA ASN A 57 -1.20 27.83 11.07
C ASN A 57 -2.10 26.85 11.85
N ALA A 58 -2.34 25.65 11.32
CA ALA A 58 -3.13 24.65 12.01
C ALA A 58 -2.40 24.10 13.24
N ASP A 59 -3.15 23.94 14.32
CA ASP A 59 -2.65 23.35 15.56
C ASP A 59 -2.37 21.85 15.41
N LEU A 60 -1.27 21.38 16.01
CA LEU A 60 -0.82 20.00 15.91
C LEU A 60 -1.85 19.04 16.53
N GLU A 61 -2.44 19.38 17.67
CA GLU A 61 -3.41 18.50 18.33
C GLU A 61 -4.67 18.34 17.46
N LYS A 62 -5.14 19.42 16.84
CA LYS A 62 -6.25 19.35 15.86
C LYS A 62 -5.91 18.44 14.68
N LEU A 63 -4.71 18.56 14.11
CA LEU A 63 -4.30 17.71 13.00
C LEU A 63 -4.21 16.23 13.41
N ILE A 64 -3.67 15.92 14.58
CA ILE A 64 -3.63 14.55 15.10
C ILE A 64 -5.05 14.03 15.36
N LYS A 65 -5.94 14.86 15.91
CA LYS A 65 -7.34 14.48 16.16
C LYS A 65 -8.09 14.11 14.87
N HIS A 66 -7.87 14.86 13.78
CA HIS A 66 -8.57 14.64 12.51
C HIS A 66 -7.90 13.59 11.59
N PHE A 67 -6.57 13.44 11.65
CA PHE A 67 -5.80 12.61 10.71
C PHE A 67 -4.95 11.51 11.37
N GLY A 68 -4.99 11.38 12.70
CA GLY A 68 -4.22 10.40 13.45
C GLY A 68 -2.71 10.56 13.24
N LYS A 69 -2.02 9.44 12.97
CA LYS A 69 -0.57 9.42 12.71
C LYS A 69 -0.15 10.34 11.55
N ALA A 70 -1.01 10.51 10.54
CA ALA A 70 -0.73 11.38 9.40
C ALA A 70 -0.76 12.87 9.78
N GLY A 71 -1.47 13.25 10.84
CA GLY A 71 -1.56 14.64 11.29
C GLY A 71 -0.20 15.24 11.64
N ARG A 72 0.65 14.49 12.36
CA ARG A 72 2.02 14.91 12.66
C ARG A 72 2.85 15.06 11.40
N PHE A 73 2.73 14.11 10.47
CA PHE A 73 3.41 14.19 9.17
C PHE A 73 3.01 15.45 8.38
N TYR A 74 1.72 15.80 8.35
CA TYR A 74 1.26 17.03 7.68
C TYR A 74 1.78 18.30 8.37
N TYR A 75 1.81 18.31 9.70
CA TYR A 75 2.37 19.42 10.46
C TYR A 75 3.87 19.66 10.18
N ASP A 76 4.65 18.57 10.07
CA ASP A 76 6.09 18.65 9.83
C ASP A 76 6.40 19.00 8.36
N ILE A 77 5.71 18.39 7.38
CA ILE A 77 6.03 18.56 5.96
C ILE A 77 5.77 19.97 5.43
N VAL A 78 4.76 20.68 5.97
CA VAL A 78 4.49 22.09 5.60
C VAL A 78 5.57 23.05 6.10
N ARG A 79 6.36 22.62 7.09
CA ARG A 79 7.53 23.33 7.62
C ARG A 79 8.83 22.85 6.97
N GLY A 80 8.75 22.04 5.91
CA GLY A 80 9.91 21.47 5.24
C GLY A 80 10.67 20.43 6.07
N ILE A 81 10.07 19.92 7.15
CA ILE A 81 10.70 18.96 8.06
C ILE A 81 10.35 17.53 7.59
N ASP A 82 11.36 16.82 7.10
CA ASP A 82 11.28 15.39 6.76
C ASP A 82 12.63 14.72 7.04
N ASN A 83 12.74 14.09 8.21
CA ASN A 83 13.97 13.45 8.68
C ASN A 83 14.09 11.98 8.25
N ARG A 84 13.22 11.50 7.35
CA ARG A 84 13.26 10.10 6.90
C ARG A 84 14.53 9.86 6.08
N PRO A 85 15.34 8.84 6.43
CA PRO A 85 16.50 8.51 5.62
C PRO A 85 16.08 7.96 4.26
N VAL A 86 16.93 8.17 3.25
CA VAL A 86 16.81 7.44 2.00
C VAL A 86 17.25 6.00 2.26
N THR A 87 16.32 5.06 2.24
CA THR A 87 16.63 3.64 2.40
C THR A 87 16.67 2.99 1.01
N PRO A 88 17.85 2.58 0.50
CA PRO A 88 17.97 1.95 -0.82
C PRO A 88 17.40 0.53 -0.82
N TYR A 89 17.41 -0.13 0.34
CA TYR A 89 16.92 -1.49 0.53
C TYR A 89 15.55 -1.50 1.20
N ARG A 90 14.64 -2.36 0.73
CA ARG A 90 13.33 -2.55 1.34
C ARG A 90 13.02 -4.03 1.44
N GLU A 91 12.97 -4.53 2.66
CA GLU A 91 12.45 -5.86 2.94
C GLU A 91 10.97 -5.95 2.57
N ARG A 92 10.63 -7.02 1.85
CA ARG A 92 9.27 -7.26 1.41
C ARG A 92 8.46 -7.82 2.59
N LYS A 93 7.41 -7.10 2.99
CA LYS A 93 6.55 -7.49 4.12
C LYS A 93 5.38 -8.40 3.71
N SER A 94 4.94 -8.29 2.45
CA SER A 94 3.90 -9.13 1.89
C SER A 94 4.13 -9.33 0.38
N TYR A 95 3.63 -10.45 -0.13
CA TYR A 95 3.62 -10.80 -1.55
C TYR A 95 2.25 -11.36 -1.88
N GLY A 96 1.57 -10.80 -2.89
CA GLY A 96 0.22 -11.20 -3.22
C GLY A 96 -0.14 -10.81 -4.63
N ARG A 97 -1.21 -11.42 -5.13
CA ARG A 97 -1.85 -11.08 -6.40
C ARG A 97 -3.34 -10.93 -6.18
N GLU A 98 -3.90 -9.94 -6.85
CA GLU A 98 -5.33 -9.68 -6.90
C GLU A 98 -5.75 -9.49 -8.35
N ILE A 99 -6.96 -9.95 -8.67
CA ILE A 99 -7.56 -9.87 -10.00
C ILE A 99 -8.87 -9.12 -9.84
N THR A 100 -9.00 -7.99 -10.55
CA THR A 100 -10.30 -7.34 -10.76
C THR A 100 -10.94 -8.05 -11.95
N LEU A 101 -12.15 -8.56 -11.75
CA LEU A 101 -12.86 -9.33 -12.74
C LEU A 101 -13.53 -8.40 -13.77
N ASP A 102 -13.62 -8.86 -15.01
CA ASP A 102 -14.31 -8.13 -16.08
C ASP A 102 -15.82 -8.05 -15.80
N GLU A 103 -16.38 -9.12 -15.25
CA GLU A 103 -17.78 -9.22 -14.82
C GLU A 103 -17.85 -9.63 -13.34
N ASP A 104 -18.85 -9.12 -12.62
CA ASP A 104 -19.03 -9.49 -11.21
C ASP A 104 -19.67 -10.90 -11.11
N ILE A 105 -18.98 -11.84 -10.47
CA ILE A 105 -19.33 -13.27 -10.46
C ILE A 105 -20.00 -13.71 -9.14
N LEU A 106 -20.89 -14.69 -9.21
CA LEU A 106 -21.52 -15.34 -8.04
C LEU A 106 -21.16 -16.83 -7.93
N ASP A 107 -20.78 -17.46 -9.05
CA ASP A 107 -20.52 -18.89 -9.14
C ASP A 107 -19.30 -19.31 -8.30
N LEU A 108 -19.53 -20.20 -7.35
CA LEU A 108 -18.50 -20.71 -6.45
C LEU A 108 -17.42 -21.52 -7.18
N ASP A 109 -17.79 -22.28 -8.21
CA ASP A 109 -16.80 -23.08 -8.95
C ASP A 109 -15.85 -22.18 -9.72
N LEU A 110 -16.38 -21.11 -10.32
CA LEU A 110 -15.57 -20.08 -10.97
C LEU A 110 -14.68 -19.34 -9.96
N ILE A 111 -15.22 -18.98 -8.78
CA ILE A 111 -14.45 -18.36 -7.69
C ILE A 111 -13.30 -19.27 -7.26
N HIS A 112 -13.55 -20.57 -7.06
CA HIS A 112 -12.53 -21.54 -6.70
C HIS A 112 -11.45 -21.67 -7.77
N SER A 113 -11.83 -21.71 -9.05
CA SER A 113 -10.90 -21.77 -10.18
C SER A 113 -9.98 -20.56 -10.21
N ILE A 114 -10.51 -19.35 -10.05
CA ILE A 114 -9.72 -18.11 -10.05
C ILE A 114 -8.78 -18.07 -8.86
N LEU A 115 -9.24 -18.48 -7.67
CA LEU A 115 -8.38 -18.54 -6.48
C LEU A 115 -7.24 -19.55 -6.64
N ARG A 116 -7.49 -20.69 -7.30
CA ARG A 116 -6.46 -21.68 -7.63
C ARG A 116 -5.42 -21.12 -8.58
N GLU A 117 -5.84 -20.43 -9.65
CA GLU A 117 -4.91 -19.74 -10.56
C GLU A 117 -4.01 -18.75 -9.81
N ILE A 118 -4.61 -17.92 -8.94
CA ILE A 118 -3.84 -16.98 -8.11
C ILE A 118 -2.85 -17.72 -7.20
N ALA A 119 -3.25 -18.85 -6.59
CA ALA A 119 -2.39 -19.63 -5.70
C ALA A 119 -1.20 -20.25 -6.45
N GLU A 120 -1.41 -20.81 -7.64
CA GLU A 120 -0.36 -21.41 -8.48
C GLU A 120 0.67 -20.36 -8.94
N GLU A 121 0.22 -19.15 -9.27
CA GLU A 121 1.11 -18.06 -9.63
C GLU A 121 1.91 -17.52 -8.43
N LEU A 122 1.30 -17.51 -7.24
CA LEU A 122 2.00 -17.18 -6.01
C LEU A 122 3.08 -18.22 -5.69
N GLU A 123 2.78 -19.51 -5.83
CA GLU A 123 3.77 -20.58 -5.68
C GLU A 123 4.94 -20.41 -6.67
N ALA A 124 4.64 -20.18 -7.95
CA ALA A 124 5.68 -19.98 -8.97
C ALA A 124 6.53 -18.71 -8.71
N ALA A 125 5.93 -17.64 -8.20
CA ALA A 125 6.65 -16.44 -7.81
C ALA A 125 7.51 -16.65 -6.56
N TYR A 126 7.01 -17.43 -5.61
CA TYR A 126 7.63 -17.72 -4.34
C TYR A 126 8.85 -18.64 -4.48
N LYS A 127 8.72 -19.72 -5.27
CA LYS A 127 9.83 -20.63 -5.61
C LYS A 127 11.00 -19.89 -6.24
N ARG A 128 10.74 -18.85 -7.05
CA ARG A 128 11.78 -18.01 -7.66
C ARG A 128 12.46 -17.05 -6.70
N LYS A 129 11.78 -16.67 -5.61
CA LYS A 129 12.23 -15.62 -4.68
C LYS A 129 12.66 -16.15 -3.31
N CYS A 130 12.55 -17.46 -3.10
CA CYS A 130 12.83 -18.14 -1.83
C CYS A 130 12.19 -17.43 -0.62
N LEU A 131 11.00 -16.84 -0.82
CA LEU A 131 10.25 -16.27 0.29
C LEU A 131 9.62 -17.43 1.05
N LYS A 132 9.40 -17.32 2.36
CA LYS A 132 8.65 -18.33 3.13
C LYS A 132 7.56 -17.76 4.04
N GLY A 133 6.29 -17.75 3.60
CA GLY A 133 5.23 -16.95 4.25
C GLY A 133 4.31 -17.80 5.12
N ARG A 134 4.00 -17.34 6.34
CA ARG A 134 3.12 -18.06 7.27
C ARG A 134 1.70 -17.53 7.36
N THR A 135 1.48 -16.26 6.99
CA THR A 135 0.15 -15.63 7.07
C THR A 135 -0.47 -15.54 5.69
N ILE A 136 -1.56 -16.27 5.47
CA ILE A 136 -2.34 -16.28 4.24
C ILE A 136 -3.53 -15.33 4.41
N THR A 137 -3.74 -14.44 3.46
CA THR A 137 -4.84 -13.46 3.47
C THR A 137 -5.66 -13.57 2.20
N LEU A 138 -6.96 -13.80 2.36
CA LEU A 138 -7.97 -13.69 1.31
C LEU A 138 -8.55 -12.28 1.31
N LYS A 139 -8.58 -11.67 0.13
CA LYS A 139 -9.26 -10.41 -0.13
C LYS A 139 -10.40 -10.65 -1.12
N VAL A 140 -11.60 -10.23 -0.74
CA VAL A 140 -12.81 -10.25 -1.57
C VAL A 140 -13.37 -8.84 -1.62
N LYS A 141 -13.58 -8.31 -2.83
CA LYS A 141 -14.35 -7.08 -3.04
C LYS A 141 -15.62 -7.40 -3.77
N TYR A 142 -16.75 -6.94 -3.26
CA TYR A 142 -18.04 -7.17 -3.89
C TYR A 142 -18.40 -6.09 -4.91
N PHE A 143 -19.49 -6.32 -5.67
CA PHE A 143 -20.00 -5.40 -6.69
C PHE A 143 -20.32 -3.99 -6.16
N ASP A 144 -20.70 -3.87 -4.88
CA ASP A 144 -20.96 -2.61 -4.18
C ASP A 144 -19.68 -1.98 -3.61
N PHE A 145 -18.51 -2.47 -4.03
CA PHE A 145 -17.18 -2.01 -3.62
C PHE A 145 -16.85 -2.22 -2.14
N GLN A 146 -17.69 -2.95 -1.38
CA GLN A 146 -17.35 -3.37 -0.03
C GLN A 146 -16.20 -4.38 -0.05
N LEU A 147 -15.25 -4.20 0.87
CA LEU A 147 -14.06 -5.03 0.99
C LEU A 147 -14.19 -5.95 2.21
N CYS A 148 -14.09 -7.26 1.99
CA CYS A 148 -13.94 -8.26 3.03
C CYS A 148 -12.54 -8.87 2.96
N THR A 149 -11.82 -8.83 4.08
CA THR A 149 -10.50 -9.45 4.22
C THR A 149 -10.55 -10.46 5.35
N ARG A 150 -10.02 -11.67 5.10
CA ARG A 150 -9.85 -12.73 6.09
C ARG A 150 -8.43 -13.26 6.02
N SER A 151 -7.85 -13.61 7.16
CA SER A 151 -6.48 -14.13 7.21
C SER A 151 -6.35 -15.21 8.25
N THR A 152 -5.43 -16.14 8.01
CA THR A 152 -5.01 -17.16 8.95
C THR A 152 -3.48 -17.22 8.96
N THR A 153 -2.92 -17.63 10.10
CA THR A 153 -1.49 -17.89 10.25
C THR A 153 -1.33 -19.36 10.57
N VAL A 154 -0.51 -20.05 9.79
CA VAL A 154 -0.18 -21.47 9.94
C VAL A 154 1.20 -21.63 10.58
N ASP A 155 1.43 -22.78 11.21
CA ASP A 155 2.70 -23.09 11.88
C ASP A 155 3.83 -23.31 10.86
N ASP A 156 3.53 -24.09 9.82
CA ASP A 156 4.42 -24.36 8.69
C ASP A 156 4.22 -23.34 7.55
N PRO A 157 5.28 -22.94 6.82
CA PRO A 157 5.16 -22.02 5.70
C PRO A 157 4.19 -22.50 4.61
N ALA A 158 3.38 -21.57 4.08
CA ALA A 158 2.53 -21.82 2.93
C ALA A 158 3.36 -21.80 1.64
N ASP A 159 3.92 -22.95 1.28
CA ASP A 159 4.94 -23.10 0.23
C ASP A 159 4.44 -23.70 -1.09
N SER A 160 3.18 -24.13 -1.13
CA SER A 160 2.53 -24.75 -2.29
C SER A 160 1.12 -24.20 -2.50
N ALA A 161 0.65 -24.23 -3.75
CA ALA A 161 -0.70 -23.80 -4.08
C ALA A 161 -1.77 -24.60 -3.34
N ASP A 162 -1.54 -25.90 -3.07
CA ASP A 162 -2.51 -26.73 -2.37
C ASP A 162 -2.67 -26.34 -0.90
N VAL A 163 -1.57 -26.06 -0.18
CA VAL A 163 -1.63 -25.55 1.20
C VAL A 163 -2.33 -24.19 1.24
N ILE A 164 -2.00 -23.30 0.30
CA ILE A 164 -2.66 -22.00 0.18
C ILE A 164 -4.17 -22.19 -0.06
N MET A 165 -4.54 -23.08 -0.99
CA MET A 165 -5.94 -23.31 -1.35
C MET A 165 -6.75 -23.90 -0.22
N GLU A 166 -6.20 -24.84 0.56
CA GLU A 166 -6.88 -25.41 1.72
C GLU A 166 -7.31 -24.30 2.70
N GLU A 167 -6.38 -23.42 3.06
CA GLU A 167 -6.64 -22.32 3.97
C GLU A 167 -7.55 -21.25 3.35
N ILE A 168 -7.40 -20.94 2.06
CA ILE A 168 -8.27 -20.00 1.36
C ILE A 168 -9.72 -20.49 1.34
N LEU A 169 -9.96 -21.77 1.09
CA LEU A 169 -11.31 -22.35 1.12
C LEU A 169 -11.92 -22.30 2.53
N ARG A 170 -11.12 -22.46 3.59
CA ARG A 170 -11.56 -22.24 4.98
C ARG A 170 -11.94 -20.78 5.21
N LEU A 171 -11.10 -19.83 4.77
CA LEU A 171 -11.35 -18.40 4.91
C LEU A 171 -12.57 -17.93 4.11
N LEU A 172 -12.81 -18.52 2.93
CA LEU A 172 -13.92 -18.18 2.03
C LEU A 172 -15.28 -18.40 2.71
N LYS A 173 -15.40 -19.42 3.58
CA LYS A 173 -16.63 -19.70 4.36
C LYS A 173 -17.01 -18.57 5.32
N TYR A 174 -16.07 -17.71 5.70
CA TYR A 174 -16.30 -16.55 6.55
C TYR A 174 -16.52 -15.25 5.76
N THR A 175 -16.92 -15.39 4.48
CA THR A 175 -17.28 -14.32 3.56
C THR A 175 -18.68 -14.53 2.98
N GLU A 176 -19.17 -13.58 2.18
CA GLU A 176 -20.44 -13.68 1.46
C GLU A 176 -20.26 -14.25 0.04
N ALA A 177 -19.13 -14.91 -0.24
CA ALA A 177 -18.91 -15.59 -1.51
C ALA A 177 -20.02 -16.62 -1.79
N GLY A 178 -20.54 -16.64 -3.02
CA GLY A 178 -21.71 -17.44 -3.40
C GLY A 178 -23.07 -16.80 -3.07
N ASN A 179 -23.11 -15.83 -2.14
CA ASN A 179 -24.33 -15.10 -1.77
C ASN A 179 -24.35 -13.67 -2.34
N LYS A 180 -23.16 -13.08 -2.57
CA LYS A 180 -22.99 -11.72 -3.08
C LYS A 180 -21.98 -11.73 -4.22
N LYS A 181 -22.31 -11.01 -5.30
CA LYS A 181 -21.44 -10.92 -6.49
C LYS A 181 -20.09 -10.30 -6.13
N ILE A 182 -19.01 -10.95 -6.59
CA ILE A 182 -17.62 -10.58 -6.36
C ILE A 182 -17.06 -9.87 -7.58
N ARG A 183 -16.38 -8.75 -7.34
CA ARG A 183 -15.71 -7.91 -8.34
C ARG A 183 -14.19 -8.07 -8.34
N LEU A 184 -13.60 -8.46 -7.21
CA LEU A 184 -12.17 -8.70 -7.09
C LEU A 184 -11.89 -9.82 -6.08
N LEU A 185 -10.97 -10.69 -6.46
CA LEU A 185 -10.39 -11.73 -5.61
C LEU A 185 -8.89 -11.50 -5.50
N GLY A 186 -8.33 -11.78 -4.33
CA GLY A 186 -6.89 -11.71 -4.15
C GLY A 186 -6.40 -12.57 -3.01
N ILE A 187 -5.18 -13.07 -3.16
CA ILE A 187 -4.47 -13.82 -2.14
C ILE A 187 -3.17 -13.08 -1.87
N SER A 188 -2.81 -12.93 -0.60
CA SER A 188 -1.50 -12.42 -0.21
C SER A 188 -0.91 -13.21 0.95
N LEU A 189 0.38 -13.49 0.85
CA LEU A 189 1.21 -14.04 1.90
C LEU A 189 1.96 -12.91 2.62
N SER A 190 2.09 -13.04 3.93
CA SER A 190 2.92 -12.18 4.77
C SER A 190 3.51 -12.99 5.91
N ASN A 191 4.18 -12.32 6.85
CA ASN A 191 4.94 -12.99 7.92
C ASN A 191 5.96 -13.97 7.33
N PHE A 192 6.88 -13.41 6.52
CA PHE A 192 7.92 -14.22 5.91
C PHE A 192 8.97 -14.61 6.96
N GLU A 193 9.33 -15.89 6.98
CA GLU A 193 10.54 -16.35 7.67
C GLU A 193 11.73 -15.63 7.06
N ASN A 194 12.50 -14.97 7.91
CA ASN A 194 13.79 -14.45 7.54
C ASN A 194 14.77 -15.64 7.50
N GLU A 195 14.84 -16.36 6.38
CA GLU A 195 15.99 -17.23 6.13
C GLU A 195 17.11 -16.40 5.49
N ASP A 196 18.33 -16.65 5.98
CA ASP A 196 19.58 -15.94 5.76
C ASP A 196 19.87 -15.51 4.32
N ASP A 197 20.68 -14.44 4.22
CA ASP A 197 21.55 -13.85 3.18
C ASP A 197 21.69 -14.45 1.74
N GLN A 198 21.16 -15.62 1.43
CA GLN A 198 21.37 -16.36 0.17
C GLN A 198 20.63 -15.76 -1.03
N CYS A 199 19.56 -14.96 -0.82
CA CYS A 199 18.78 -14.35 -1.89
C CYS A 199 18.83 -12.81 -1.89
N ARG A 200 19.88 -12.21 -1.31
CA ARG A 200 20.16 -10.78 -1.53
C ARG A 200 20.72 -10.64 -2.94
N GLU A 201 19.99 -9.99 -3.84
CA GLU A 201 20.58 -9.39 -5.04
C GLU A 201 21.74 -8.51 -4.55
N ARG A 202 22.98 -9.01 -4.71
CA ARG A 202 24.19 -8.31 -4.28
C ARG A 202 24.30 -7.06 -5.14
N GLN A 203 23.89 -5.93 -4.60
CA GLN A 203 24.19 -4.63 -5.20
C GLN A 203 25.72 -4.53 -5.28
N LEU A 204 26.26 -4.41 -6.50
CA LEU A 204 27.68 -4.15 -6.69
C LEU A 204 27.99 -2.81 -6.02
N LEU A 205 28.72 -2.85 -4.90
CA LEU A 205 29.29 -1.67 -4.30
C LEU A 205 30.35 -1.15 -5.28
N LEU A 206 30.01 -0.09 -6.01
CA LEU A 206 31.02 0.69 -6.73
C LEU A 206 31.85 1.41 -5.66
N GLN A 207 33.14 1.08 -5.61
CA GLN A 207 34.10 1.85 -4.82
C GLN A 207 34.23 3.23 -5.48
N PHE A 208 33.85 4.27 -4.75
CA PHE A 208 34.18 5.66 -5.07
C PHE A 208 35.34 6.10 -4.18
#